data_AF-A0A086K3H7-F1
#
_entry.id   AF-A0A086K3H7-F1
#
_cell.length_a   1.000
_cell.length_b   1.000
_cell.length_c   1.000
_cell.angle_alpha   90.00
_cell.angle_beta   90.00
_cell.angle_gamma   90.00
#
_symmetry.space_group_name_H-M   'P 1'
#
loop_
_entity.id
_entity.type
_entity.pdbx_description
1 polymer ?
#
loop_
_entity_poly.entity_id
_entity_poly.type
_entity_poly.pdbx_seq_one_letter_code
_entity_poly.pdbx_strand_id
1 'polypeptide(L)'
;MDLQLRAVIGFLESNGDLKTYWRILGEHNVSRERLASYERKITCEPYMVHTNIGDLVNDFRSYLSILKDVHDALDIKKAFDYARQYLPHDAVGLIEQLVQELGTQRLQQKPMNAEDAMRRFQTLSEARKKIVFTLNQDGGAAKKTSDLHEEPL
;
A
#
# COMPACT_ATOMS: atom_id res chain seq x y z
N MET A 1 11.56 -1.73 5.93
CA MET A 1 11.44 -1.82 7.41
C MET A 1 10.74 -3.12 7.81
N ASP A 2 9.64 -3.46 7.14
CA ASP A 2 8.84 -4.69 7.33
C ASP A 2 9.65 -6.00 7.36
N LEU A 3 10.66 -6.12 6.52
CA LEU A 3 11.46 -7.33 6.41
C LEU A 3 12.26 -7.62 7.69
N GLN A 4 12.79 -6.58 8.34
CA GLN A 4 13.54 -6.75 9.59
C GLN A 4 12.63 -7.25 10.71
N LEU A 5 11.41 -6.69 10.79
CA LEU A 5 10.43 -7.12 11.77
C LEU A 5 9.96 -8.56 11.53
N ARG A 6 9.77 -8.97 10.26
CA ARG A 6 9.49 -10.36 9.89
C ARG A 6 10.62 -11.30 10.30
N ALA A 7 11.87 -10.90 10.10
CA ALA A 7 13.03 -11.67 10.52
C ALA A 7 13.09 -11.81 12.06
N VAL A 8 12.79 -10.74 12.81
CA VAL A 8 12.69 -10.79 14.28
C VAL A 8 11.56 -11.71 14.74
N ILE A 9 10.38 -11.66 14.12
CA ILE A 9 9.28 -12.59 14.43
C ILE A 9 9.75 -14.03 14.19
N GLY A 10 10.40 -14.32 13.06
CA GLY A 10 10.94 -15.66 12.77
C GLY A 10 12.00 -16.12 13.79
N PHE A 11 12.84 -15.21 14.30
CA PHE A 11 13.77 -15.48 15.40
C PHE A 11 13.04 -15.83 16.71
N LEU A 12 11.99 -15.08 17.05
CA LEU A 12 11.21 -15.33 18.25
C LEU A 12 10.46 -16.67 18.19
N GLU A 13 9.86 -16.98 17.04
CA GLU A 13 9.09 -18.21 16.82
C GLU A 13 9.98 -19.46 16.74
N SER A 14 11.25 -19.29 16.36
CA SER A 14 12.26 -20.35 16.36
C SER A 14 13.01 -20.48 17.69
N ASN A 15 12.46 -19.89 18.77
CA ASN A 15 13.03 -19.94 20.12
C ASN A 15 14.48 -19.40 20.18
N GLY A 16 14.76 -18.34 19.41
CA GLY A 16 16.06 -17.66 19.41
C GLY A 16 17.06 -18.19 18.39
N ASP A 17 16.64 -18.88 17.32
CA ASP A 17 17.54 -19.31 16.27
C ASP A 17 17.96 -18.16 15.34
N LEU A 18 19.20 -17.69 15.52
CA LEU A 18 19.81 -16.67 14.64
C LEU A 18 19.95 -17.15 13.19
N LYS A 19 20.02 -18.46 12.92
CA LYS A 19 20.07 -18.95 11.53
C LYS A 19 18.79 -18.60 10.78
N THR A 20 17.64 -18.77 11.43
CA THR A 20 16.34 -18.39 10.87
C THR A 20 16.26 -16.88 10.58
N TYR A 21 16.76 -16.03 11.49
CA TYR A 21 16.85 -14.59 11.27
C TYR A 21 17.65 -14.24 10.00
N TRP A 22 18.89 -14.74 9.90
CA TRP A 22 19.78 -14.45 8.77
C TRP A 22 19.28 -15.06 7.46
N ARG A 23 18.61 -16.22 7.51
CA ARG A 23 17.97 -16.83 6.34
C ARG A 23 16.89 -15.93 5.75
N ILE A 24 15.96 -15.44 6.59
CA ILE A 24 14.86 -14.55 6.14
C ILE A 24 15.42 -13.26 5.52
N LEU A 25 16.46 -12.67 6.11
CA LEU A 25 17.10 -11.49 5.54
C LEU A 25 17.83 -11.80 4.22
N GLY A 26 18.53 -12.94 4.17
CA GLY A 26 19.28 -13.39 3.00
C GLY A 26 18.39 -13.69 1.79
N GLU A 27 17.22 -14.29 1.99
CA GLU A 27 16.22 -14.54 0.95
C GLU A 27 15.75 -13.25 0.24
N HIS A 28 15.92 -12.10 0.89
CA HIS A 28 15.55 -10.79 0.37
C HIS A 28 16.78 -9.88 0.11
N ASN A 29 17.97 -10.46 -0.04
CA ASN A 29 19.23 -9.76 -0.33
C ASN A 29 19.61 -8.67 0.69
N VAL A 30 19.22 -8.83 1.97
CA VAL A 30 19.62 -7.92 3.04
C VAL A 30 20.79 -8.50 3.82
N SER A 31 21.97 -7.90 3.64
CA SER A 31 23.20 -8.26 4.35
C SER A 31 23.41 -7.45 5.64
N ARG A 32 24.37 -7.85 6.47
CA ARG A 32 24.79 -7.10 7.68
C ARG A 32 25.22 -5.68 7.34
N GLU A 33 25.98 -5.52 6.27
CA GLU A 33 26.47 -4.23 5.78
C GLU A 33 25.30 -3.33 5.38
N ARG A 34 24.27 -3.92 4.74
CA ARG A 34 23.04 -3.22 4.37
C ARG A 34 22.25 -2.74 5.60
N LEU A 35 22.17 -3.55 6.66
CA LEU A 35 21.54 -3.14 7.93
C LEU A 35 22.30 -1.97 8.60
N ALA A 36 23.64 -2.01 8.54
CA ALA A 36 24.50 -0.98 9.09
C ALA A 36 24.50 0.32 8.26
N SER A 37 24.08 0.27 7.00
CA SER A 37 23.99 1.44 6.12
C SER A 37 22.67 2.21 6.24
N TYR A 38 21.70 1.74 7.03
CA TYR A 38 20.43 2.43 7.22
C TYR A 38 20.60 3.72 8.02
N GLU A 39 19.70 4.68 7.79
CA GLU A 39 19.67 5.96 8.51
C GLU A 39 19.65 5.74 10.04
N ARG A 40 18.81 4.80 10.50
CA ARG A 40 18.92 4.21 11.83
C ARG A 40 19.70 2.90 11.73
N LYS A 41 21.00 2.97 11.99
CA LYS A 41 21.91 1.82 11.91
C LYS A 41 21.43 0.69 12.81
N ILE A 42 21.30 -0.50 12.25
CA ILE A 42 20.96 -1.70 13.00
C ILE A 42 22.22 -2.56 13.05
N THR A 43 22.93 -2.45 14.17
CA THR A 43 24.21 -3.14 14.39
C THR A 43 24.12 -4.26 15.42
N CYS A 44 23.02 -4.34 16.17
CA CYS A 44 22.81 -5.34 17.19
C CYS A 44 21.95 -6.50 16.66
N GLU A 45 22.37 -7.73 16.98
CA GLU A 45 21.57 -8.93 16.71
C GLU A 45 20.37 -9.00 17.67
N PRO A 46 19.25 -9.61 17.25
CA PRO A 46 18.11 -9.81 18.13
C PRO A 46 18.49 -10.79 19.26
N TYR A 47 17.93 -10.57 20.45
CA TYR A 47 18.14 -11.41 21.61
C TYR A 47 16.81 -11.80 22.25
N MET A 48 16.82 -12.93 22.96
CA MET A 48 15.66 -13.40 23.71
C MET A 48 15.46 -12.53 24.94
N VAL A 49 14.23 -12.05 25.14
CA VAL A 49 13.83 -11.31 26.34
C VAL A 49 13.09 -12.25 27.29
N HIS A 50 13.25 -12.03 28.60
CA HIS A 50 12.53 -12.78 29.62
C HIS A 50 11.08 -12.26 29.75
N THR A 51 10.24 -12.60 28.78
CA THR A 51 8.81 -12.24 28.75
C THR A 51 7.97 -13.34 28.10
N ASN A 52 6.65 -13.16 28.05
CA ASN A 52 5.79 -14.02 27.25
C ASN A 52 6.07 -13.79 25.75
N ILE A 53 6.81 -14.71 25.15
CA ILE A 53 7.18 -14.65 23.73
C ILE A 53 5.94 -14.72 22.83
N GLY A 54 4.90 -15.44 23.23
CA GLY A 54 3.66 -15.55 22.44
C GLY A 54 2.95 -14.20 22.30
N ASP A 55 2.78 -13.49 23.41
CA ASP A 55 2.16 -12.15 23.41
C ASP A 55 3.01 -11.15 22.62
N LEU A 56 4.34 -11.19 22.81
CA LEU A 56 5.27 -10.32 22.08
C LEU A 56 5.22 -10.55 20.57
N VAL A 57 5.15 -11.81 20.14
CA VAL A 57 4.99 -12.16 18.71
C VAL A 57 3.66 -11.64 18.17
N ASN A 58 2.57 -11.75 18.93
CA ASN A 58 1.26 -11.24 18.53
C ASN A 58 1.26 -9.71 18.38
N ASP A 59 1.90 -9.00 19.30
CA ASP A 59 2.07 -7.55 19.23
C ASP A 59 2.88 -7.15 17.99
N PHE A 60 3.98 -7.85 17.70
CA PHE A 60 4.76 -7.58 16.50
C PHE A 60 4.01 -7.91 15.21
N ARG A 61 3.16 -8.94 15.19
CA ARG A 61 2.29 -9.24 14.04
C ARG A 61 1.26 -8.14 13.82
N SER A 62 0.65 -7.65 14.89
CA SER A 62 -0.30 -6.53 14.84
C SER A 62 0.37 -5.25 14.32
N TYR A 63 1.56 -4.93 14.84
CA TYR A 63 2.34 -3.79 14.38
C TYR A 63 2.76 -3.92 12.91
N LEU A 64 3.22 -5.12 12.49
CA LEU A 64 3.55 -5.39 11.09
C LEU A 64 2.34 -5.21 10.16
N SER A 65 1.14 -5.60 10.59
CA SER A 65 -0.09 -5.38 9.82
C SER A 65 -0.33 -3.89 9.59
N ILE A 66 -0.23 -3.08 10.64
CA ILE A 66 -0.41 -1.62 10.55
C ILE A 66 0.61 -1.00 9.59
N LEU A 67 1.87 -1.41 9.67
CA LEU A 67 2.91 -0.90 8.76
C LEU A 67 2.60 -1.21 7.29
N LYS A 68 2.13 -2.43 7.01
CA LYS A 68 1.70 -2.82 5.66
C LYS A 68 0.53 -1.98 5.18
N ASP A 69 -0.50 -1.82 6.01
CA ASP A 69 -1.68 -1.02 5.66
C ASP A 69 -1.31 0.44 5.35
N VAL A 70 -0.36 1.02 6.09
CA VAL A 70 0.16 2.37 5.82
C VAL A 70 0.90 2.43 4.50
N HIS A 71 1.74 1.42 4.19
CA HIS A 71 2.44 1.33 2.92
C HIS A 71 1.49 1.15 1.75
N ASP A 72 0.55 0.21 1.84
CA ASP A 72 -0.45 -0.06 0.81
C ASP A 72 -1.31 1.19 0.56
N ALA A 73 -1.74 1.89 1.61
CA ALA A 73 -2.47 3.14 1.48
C ALA A 73 -1.65 4.24 0.79
N LEU A 74 -0.36 4.37 1.13
CA LEU A 74 0.53 5.33 0.50
C LEU A 74 0.76 5.00 -0.97
N ASP A 75 0.92 3.73 -1.30
CA ASP A 75 1.15 3.26 -2.67
C ASP A 75 -0.11 3.42 -3.53
N ILE A 76 -1.30 3.11 -3.00
CA ILE A 76 -2.58 3.40 -3.65
C ILE A 76 -2.73 4.91 -3.88
N LYS A 77 -2.42 5.75 -2.88
CA LYS A 77 -2.48 7.20 -3.02
C LYS A 77 -1.55 7.69 -4.13
N LYS A 78 -0.30 7.20 -4.18
CA LYS A 78 0.65 7.56 -5.25
C LYS A 78 0.18 7.09 -6.61
N ALA A 79 -0.33 5.87 -6.72
CA ALA A 79 -0.87 5.34 -7.97
C ALA A 79 -2.05 6.18 -8.47
N PHE A 80 -2.94 6.58 -7.54
CA PHE A 80 -4.04 7.49 -7.84
C PHE A 80 -3.55 8.88 -8.25
N ASP A 81 -2.63 9.49 -7.50
CA ASP A 81 -2.06 10.81 -7.79
C ASP A 81 -1.39 10.82 -9.19
N TYR A 82 -0.71 9.74 -9.55
CA TYR A 82 -0.10 9.56 -10.88
C TYR A 82 -1.16 9.40 -11.99
N ALA A 83 -2.20 8.60 -11.75
CA ALA A 83 -3.27 8.36 -12.70
C ALA A 83 -4.20 9.58 -12.84
N ARG A 84 -4.31 10.43 -11.82
CA ARG A 84 -5.24 11.56 -11.71
C ARG A 84 -5.23 12.47 -12.95
N GLN A 85 -4.05 12.71 -13.53
CA GLN A 85 -3.90 13.57 -14.72
C GLN A 85 -4.53 12.97 -16.00
N TYR A 86 -4.79 11.66 -16.01
CA TYR A 86 -5.40 10.93 -17.13
C TYR A 86 -6.85 10.55 -16.86
N LEU A 87 -7.39 10.88 -15.68
CA LEU A 87 -8.76 10.54 -15.29
C LEU A 87 -9.70 11.73 -15.45
N PRO A 88 -10.99 11.49 -15.75
CA PRO A 88 -12.00 12.55 -15.77
C PRO A 88 -12.10 13.27 -14.44
N HIS A 89 -12.19 14.60 -14.46
CA HIS A 89 -12.34 15.41 -13.25
C HIS A 89 -13.51 14.98 -12.36
N ASP A 90 -14.63 14.61 -12.97
CA ASP A 90 -15.79 14.04 -12.29
C ASP A 90 -15.46 12.77 -11.49
N ALA A 91 -14.72 11.84 -12.09
CA ALA A 91 -14.37 10.57 -11.46
C ALA A 91 -13.38 10.77 -10.32
N VAL A 92 -12.43 11.69 -10.50
CA VAL A 92 -11.49 12.12 -9.46
C VAL A 92 -12.26 12.72 -8.27
N GLY A 93 -13.21 13.61 -8.53
CA GLY A 93 -14.03 14.25 -7.49
C GLY A 93 -14.84 13.23 -6.66
N LEU A 94 -15.43 12.22 -7.30
CA LEU A 94 -16.16 11.14 -6.60
C LEU A 94 -15.24 10.35 -5.65
N ILE A 95 -14.02 10.04 -6.09
CA ILE A 95 -13.04 9.30 -5.27
C ILE A 95 -12.52 10.18 -4.13
N GLU A 96 -12.18 11.44 -4.38
CA GLU A 96 -11.72 12.37 -3.34
C GLU A 96 -12.78 12.61 -2.26
N GLN A 97 -14.04 12.81 -2.68
CA GLN A 97 -15.15 12.92 -1.74
C GLN A 97 -15.29 11.66 -0.88
N LEU A 98 -15.23 10.47 -1.49
CA LEU A 98 -15.32 9.20 -0.78
C LEU A 98 -14.19 9.06 0.26
N VAL A 99 -12.95 9.39 -0.11
CA VAL A 99 -11.78 9.34 0.79
C VAL A 99 -11.95 10.33 1.95
N GLN A 100 -12.44 11.54 1.68
CA GLN A 100 -12.70 12.54 2.71
C GLN A 100 -13.79 12.09 3.69
N GLU A 101 -14.88 11.52 3.19
CA GLU A 101 -15.96 10.94 4.00
C GLU A 101 -15.49 9.77 4.88
N LEU A 102 -14.60 8.92 4.37
CA LEU A 102 -13.98 7.86 5.15
C LEU A 102 -13.08 8.43 6.25
N GLY A 103 -12.31 9.48 5.94
CA GLY A 103 -11.45 10.17 6.90
C GLY A 103 -12.24 10.81 8.05
N THR A 104 -13.32 11.54 7.74
CA THR A 104 -14.16 12.17 8.74
C THR A 104 -14.87 11.15 9.62
N GLN A 105 -15.39 10.06 9.04
CA GLN A 105 -16.02 8.99 9.82
C GLN A 105 -15.03 8.37 10.82
N ARG A 106 -13.79 8.11 10.40
CA ARG A 106 -12.76 7.54 11.28
C ARG A 106 -12.46 8.44 12.46
N LEU A 107 -12.38 9.76 12.24
CA LEU A 107 -12.17 10.75 13.31
C LEU A 107 -13.35 10.82 14.27
N GLN A 108 -14.57 10.65 13.78
CA GLN A 108 -15.79 10.70 14.58
C GLN A 108 -16.12 9.38 15.29
N GLN A 109 -15.34 8.30 15.05
CA GLN A 109 -15.63 6.95 15.53
C GLN A 109 -17.08 6.50 15.26
N LYS A 110 -17.72 7.08 14.23
CA LYS A 110 -19.13 6.78 13.91
C LYS A 110 -19.20 5.35 13.35
N PRO A 111 -20.02 4.45 13.91
CA PRO A 111 -20.19 3.12 13.37
C PRO A 111 -20.80 3.22 11.97
N MET A 112 -20.30 2.42 11.03
CA MET A 112 -20.82 2.38 9.66
C MET A 112 -22.15 1.65 9.65
N ASN A 113 -23.24 2.34 9.27
CA ASN A 113 -24.52 1.68 9.04
C ASN A 113 -24.60 1.11 7.61
N ALA A 114 -25.60 0.27 7.35
CA ALA A 114 -25.76 -0.38 6.05
C ALA A 114 -26.03 0.64 4.92
N GLU A 115 -26.66 1.76 5.23
CA GLU A 115 -26.97 2.83 4.28
C GLU A 115 -25.71 3.58 3.84
N ASP A 116 -24.84 3.95 4.78
CA ASP A 116 -23.53 4.55 4.54
C ASP A 116 -22.67 3.60 3.69
N ALA A 117 -22.67 2.31 4.00
CA ALA A 117 -21.96 1.29 3.21
C ALA A 117 -22.49 1.17 1.78
N MET A 118 -23.81 1.13 1.61
CA MET A 118 -24.46 1.03 0.29
C MET A 118 -24.20 2.27 -0.56
N ARG A 119 -24.35 3.47 0.01
CA ARG A 119 -24.07 4.74 -0.67
C ARG A 119 -22.63 4.79 -1.16
N ARG A 120 -21.66 4.37 -0.33
CA ARG A 120 -20.24 4.29 -0.73
C ARG A 120 -19.99 3.34 -1.87
N PHE A 121 -20.59 2.15 -1.80
CA PHE A 121 -20.49 1.17 -2.86
C PHE A 121 -21.02 1.70 -4.20
N GLN A 122 -22.14 2.43 -4.17
CA GLN A 122 -22.69 3.10 -5.34
C GLN A 122 -21.75 4.19 -5.89
N THR A 123 -21.25 5.08 -5.04
CA THR A 123 -20.29 6.14 -5.43
C THR A 123 -19.03 5.54 -6.08
N LEU A 124 -18.47 4.49 -5.47
CA LEU A 124 -17.30 3.80 -6.00
C LEU A 124 -17.60 3.12 -7.34
N SER A 125 -18.79 2.50 -7.47
CA SER A 125 -19.22 1.87 -8.71
C SER A 125 -19.38 2.89 -9.84
N GLU A 126 -19.94 4.06 -9.56
CA GLU A 126 -20.06 5.16 -10.54
C GLU A 126 -18.69 5.70 -10.95
N ALA A 127 -17.79 5.94 -9.99
CA ALA A 127 -16.41 6.36 -10.29
C ALA A 127 -15.71 5.34 -11.20
N ARG A 128 -15.82 4.04 -10.88
CA ARG A 128 -15.26 2.96 -11.70
C ARG A 128 -15.84 2.95 -13.12
N LYS A 129 -17.16 3.07 -13.27
CA LYS A 129 -17.81 3.12 -14.60
C LYS A 129 -17.26 4.27 -15.44
N LYS A 130 -17.15 5.47 -14.85
CA LYS A 130 -16.60 6.66 -15.54
C LYS A 130 -15.15 6.45 -15.98
N ILE A 131 -14.30 5.92 -15.10
CA ILE A 131 -12.90 5.61 -15.43
C ILE A 131 -12.81 4.62 -16.60
N VAL A 132 -13.54 3.51 -16.53
CA VAL A 132 -13.52 2.48 -17.58
C VAL A 132 -14.04 3.02 -18.91
N PHE A 133 -15.10 3.82 -18.88
CA PHE A 133 -15.65 4.44 -20.08
C PHE A 133 -14.63 5.36 -20.77
N THR A 134 -13.96 6.22 -20.01
CA THR A 134 -12.92 7.12 -20.56
C THR A 134 -11.73 6.34 -21.10
N LEU A 135 -11.24 5.34 -20.37
CA LEU A 135 -10.15 4.49 -20.87
C LEU A 135 -10.50 3.76 -22.18
N ASN A 136 -11.76 3.32 -22.32
CA ASN A 136 -12.23 2.67 -23.53
C ASN A 136 -12.46 3.65 -24.69
N GLN A 137 -12.81 4.91 -24.41
CA GLN A 137 -12.97 5.96 -25.44
C GLN A 137 -11.62 6.55 -25.88
N ASP A 138 -10.74 6.89 -24.94
CA ASP A 138 -9.40 7.45 -25.23
C ASP A 138 -8.45 6.39 -25.81
N GLY A 139 -8.65 5.11 -25.48
CA GLY A 139 -7.99 3.99 -26.16
C GLY A 139 -8.31 3.87 -27.65
N GLY A 140 -9.40 4.51 -28.12
CA GLY A 140 -9.73 4.67 -29.53
C GLY A 140 -9.10 5.92 -30.19
N ALA A 141 -8.74 6.94 -29.40
CA ALA A 141 -8.18 8.20 -29.89
C ALA A 141 -6.64 8.16 -30.07
N ALA A 142 -5.95 7.26 -29.38
CA ALA A 142 -4.49 7.08 -29.53
C ALA A 142 -4.05 6.48 -30.87
N LYS A 143 -4.98 6.17 -31.80
CA LYS A 143 -4.67 5.59 -33.12
C LYS A 143 -4.76 6.58 -34.29
N LYS A 144 -4.82 7.89 -34.04
CA LYS A 144 -4.93 8.88 -35.14
C LYS A 144 -3.88 10.00 -35.06
N THR A 145 -2.61 9.62 -35.00
CA THR A 145 -1.47 10.51 -35.31
C THR A 145 -0.33 9.75 -36.00
N SER A 146 -0.64 8.73 -36.80
CA SER A 146 0.21 8.34 -37.94
C SER A 146 -0.66 8.38 -39.18
N ASP A 147 -0.56 9.48 -39.92
CA ASP A 147 -0.96 9.68 -41.32
C ASP A 147 -1.37 11.15 -41.44
N LEU A 148 -0.91 11.78 -42.52
CA LEU A 148 -0.98 13.21 -42.86
C LEU A 148 0.31 14.01 -42.59
N HIS A 149 1.41 13.54 -43.18
CA HIS A 149 2.30 14.41 -43.95
C HIS A 149 2.52 13.79 -45.33
N GLU A 150 1.49 13.85 -46.17
CA GLU A 150 1.67 14.05 -47.59
C GLU A 150 1.02 15.39 -47.93
N GLU A 151 1.82 16.37 -48.35
CA GLU A 151 1.34 17.38 -49.27
C GLU A 151 2.33 17.50 -50.45
N PRO A 152 1.82 17.49 -51.69
CA PRO A 152 2.59 17.70 -52.90
C PRO A 152 2.59 19.17 -53.32
N LEU A 153 3.74 19.65 -53.81
CA LEU A 153 3.94 20.38 -55.08
C LEU A 153 5.42 20.73 -55.24
#